data_AF-A0A026W526-F1
#
_entry.id   AF-A0A026W526-F1
#
_cell.length_a   1.000
_cell.length_b   1.000
_cell.length_c   1.000
_cell.angle_alpha   90.00
_cell.angle_beta   90.00
_cell.angle_gamma   90.00
#
_symmetry.space_group_name_H-M   'P 1'
#
loop_
_entity.id
_entity.type
_entity.pdbx_description
1 polymer ?
#
loop_
_entity_poly.entity_id
_entity_poly.type
_entity_poly.pdbx_seq_one_letter_code
_entity_poly.pdbx_strand_id
1 'polypeptide(L)'
;MTSINTQYLYMHRISLITLGLWPYHRTILVKLQSFLFSLLTISIIIFQLTTFLTTECTINFIIKVFSRTLFLLLCVIQYNSFWINTHIVKHLLENLQYVCSKLNDKNEIAIIKKCGQIAKYVAIGFILVAMGSVSISISALPLLRISFLTNKSKLHLKMLIMTEYFVDQEKYMYFILLHLYSAICIAVATLVGTAILMTGYFIHFCGLFDIASYRLKQAMRINSYEVTNRGNKNKIYKKISHAVDIHRTAIEFTEFFLYNFKIAFSFIMAIIVICLSLNLFQVSTVSMSCFTVMYSIQN
;
A
#
# COMPACT_ATOMS: atom_id res chain seq x y z
N MET A 1 -8.97 -23.79 -18.60
CA MET A 1 -8.43 -22.52 -18.09
C MET A 1 -9.22 -22.12 -16.85
N THR A 2 -8.63 -22.17 -15.65
CA THR A 2 -9.35 -22.09 -14.37
C THR A 2 -9.78 -20.65 -14.03
N SER A 3 -11.08 -20.40 -13.90
CA SER A 3 -11.75 -19.09 -13.72
C SER A 3 -11.37 -18.26 -12.48
N ILE A 4 -10.44 -18.74 -11.65
CA ILE A 4 -10.10 -18.14 -10.35
C ILE A 4 -8.75 -17.41 -10.42
N ASN A 5 -7.79 -17.89 -11.23
CA ASN A 5 -6.57 -17.12 -11.51
C ASN A 5 -6.94 -15.77 -12.17
N THR A 6 -7.98 -15.80 -13.03
CA THR A 6 -8.59 -14.60 -13.60
C THR A 6 -9.21 -13.67 -12.57
N GLN A 7 -9.76 -14.15 -11.45
CA GLN A 7 -10.45 -13.29 -10.46
C GLN A 7 -9.47 -12.53 -9.55
N TYR A 8 -8.36 -13.14 -9.16
CA TYR A 8 -7.27 -12.44 -8.45
C TYR A 8 -6.57 -11.43 -9.36
N LEU A 9 -6.21 -11.86 -10.57
CA LEU A 9 -5.64 -10.99 -11.59
C LEU A 9 -6.60 -9.85 -11.94
N TYR A 10 -7.91 -10.06 -11.85
CA TYR A 10 -8.93 -9.05 -12.05
C TYR A 10 -8.92 -7.97 -10.96
N MET A 11 -8.84 -8.34 -9.68
CA MET A 11 -8.74 -7.35 -8.59
C MET A 11 -7.43 -6.55 -8.67
N HIS A 12 -6.30 -7.23 -8.92
CA HIS A 12 -5.02 -6.58 -9.19
C HIS A 12 -5.10 -5.60 -10.37
N ARG A 13 -5.77 -6.04 -11.44
CA ARG A 13 -5.97 -5.24 -12.65
C ARG A 13 -6.81 -4.01 -12.39
N ILE A 14 -7.92 -4.12 -11.67
CA ILE A 14 -8.76 -2.96 -11.33
C ILE A 14 -7.94 -1.95 -10.53
N SER A 15 -7.28 -2.37 -9.44
CA SER A 15 -6.50 -1.46 -8.59
C SER A 15 -5.43 -0.71 -9.38
N LEU A 16 -4.72 -1.39 -10.27
CA LEU A 16 -3.70 -0.80 -11.13
C LEU A 16 -4.29 0.15 -12.18
N ILE A 17 -5.42 -0.20 -12.82
CA ILE A 17 -6.04 0.65 -13.84
C ILE A 17 -6.59 1.93 -13.20
N THR A 18 -7.23 1.83 -12.04
CA THR A 18 -7.79 2.99 -11.33
C THR A 18 -6.71 4.00 -10.94
N LEU A 19 -5.51 3.52 -10.57
CA LEU A 19 -4.37 4.38 -10.23
C LEU A 19 -3.51 4.80 -11.43
N GLY A 20 -3.81 4.32 -12.63
CA GLY A 20 -2.96 4.50 -13.81
C GLY A 20 -1.64 3.72 -13.75
N LEU A 21 -1.49 2.76 -12.86
CA LEU A 21 -0.26 1.98 -12.72
C LEU A 21 -0.24 0.72 -13.61
N TRP A 22 -1.29 0.47 -14.41
CA TRP A 22 -1.43 -0.78 -15.19
C TRP A 22 -0.31 -0.98 -16.23
N PRO A 23 0.39 -2.13 -16.21
CA PRO A 23 1.63 -2.29 -16.97
C PRO A 23 1.49 -2.58 -18.46
N TYR A 24 0.36 -3.10 -18.93
CA TYR A 24 0.29 -3.61 -20.31
C TYR A 24 0.00 -2.53 -21.34
N HIS A 25 -0.79 -1.49 -21.01
CA HIS A 25 -1.23 -0.47 -21.97
C HIS A 25 -1.15 0.92 -21.31
N ARG A 26 -0.08 1.68 -21.60
CA ARG A 26 0.06 3.08 -21.19
C ARG A 26 -0.66 3.99 -22.18
N THR A 27 -1.97 4.04 -22.06
CA THR A 27 -2.82 4.96 -22.83
C THR A 27 -2.54 6.41 -22.43
N ILE A 28 -3.03 7.35 -23.25
CA ILE A 28 -3.02 8.78 -22.92
C ILE A 28 -3.66 9.03 -21.54
N LEU A 29 -4.73 8.29 -21.22
CA LEU A 29 -5.41 8.36 -19.93
C LEU A 29 -4.50 7.99 -18.75
N VAL A 30 -3.67 6.96 -18.90
CA VAL A 30 -2.69 6.56 -17.87
C VAL A 30 -1.64 7.65 -17.64
N LYS A 31 -1.13 8.26 -18.71
CA LYS A 31 -0.18 9.39 -18.61
C LYS A 31 -0.84 10.60 -17.94
N LEU A 32 -2.10 10.88 -18.28
CA LEU A 32 -2.88 11.96 -17.67
C LEU A 32 -3.10 11.70 -16.17
N GLN A 33 -3.46 10.48 -15.77
CA GLN A 33 -3.62 10.11 -14.35
C GLN A 33 -2.32 10.33 -13.57
N SER A 34 -1.17 9.93 -14.12
CA SER A 34 0.13 10.19 -13.48
C SER A 34 0.45 11.67 -13.39
N PHE A 35 0.19 12.45 -14.44
CA PHE A 35 0.39 13.90 -14.42
C PHE A 35 -0.48 14.57 -13.35
N LEU A 36 -1.77 14.21 -13.27
CA LEU A 36 -2.69 14.73 -12.26
C LEU A 36 -2.27 14.34 -10.85
N PHE A 37 -1.84 13.10 -10.63
CA PHE A 37 -1.29 12.63 -9.36
C PHE A 37 -0.08 13.49 -8.93
N SER A 38 0.90 13.66 -9.82
CA SER A 38 2.09 14.47 -9.55
C SER A 38 1.73 15.93 -9.27
N LEU A 39 0.88 16.55 -10.09
CA LEU A 39 0.46 17.95 -9.92
C LEU A 39 -0.22 18.18 -8.56
N LEU A 40 -1.20 17.33 -8.22
CA LEU A 40 -1.94 17.44 -6.95
C LEU A 40 -1.01 17.27 -5.76
N THR A 41 -0.14 16.25 -5.79
CA THR A 41 0.73 15.96 -4.64
C THR A 41 1.82 17.01 -4.45
N ILE A 42 2.44 17.47 -5.54
CA ILE A 42 3.41 18.57 -5.49
C ILE A 42 2.76 19.84 -4.95
N SER A 43 1.57 20.18 -5.45
CA SER A 43 0.87 21.40 -5.00
C SER A 43 0.59 21.38 -3.49
N ILE A 44 0.15 20.24 -2.93
CA ILE A 44 -0.05 20.15 -1.48
C ILE A 44 1.24 20.23 -0.69
N ILE A 45 2.31 19.58 -1.15
CA ILE A 45 3.60 19.66 -0.47
C ILE A 45 4.07 21.12 -0.43
N ILE A 46 3.94 21.85 -1.55
CA ILE A 46 4.26 23.28 -1.60
C ILE A 46 3.41 24.05 -0.59
N PHE A 47 2.08 23.91 -0.61
CA PHE A 47 1.19 24.64 0.30
C PHE A 47 1.40 24.29 1.78
N GLN A 48 1.84 23.06 2.09
CA GLN A 48 2.21 22.68 3.45
C GLN A 48 3.50 23.38 3.87
N LEU A 49 4.53 23.38 3.02
CA LEU A 49 5.82 23.98 3.32
C LEU A 49 5.78 25.52 3.35
N THR A 50 4.95 26.17 2.52
CA THR A 50 4.81 27.63 2.51
C THR A 50 4.27 28.18 3.83
N THR A 51 3.55 27.36 4.60
CA THR A 51 3.06 27.73 5.94
C THR A 51 4.19 28.11 6.90
N PHE A 52 5.43 27.62 6.69
CA PHE A 52 6.59 28.04 7.49
C PHE A 52 6.98 29.52 7.28
N LEU A 53 6.58 30.13 6.15
CA LEU A 53 6.92 31.52 5.84
C LEU A 53 5.97 32.52 6.54
N THR A 54 4.78 32.06 6.92
CA THR A 54 3.66 32.91 7.35
C THR A 54 3.26 32.70 8.81
N THR A 55 3.69 31.60 9.42
CA THR A 55 3.36 31.25 10.79
C THR A 55 4.59 31.13 11.67
N GLU A 56 4.45 31.49 12.95
CA GLU A 56 5.53 31.34 13.93
C GLU A 56 5.92 29.87 14.10
N CYS A 57 7.21 29.59 13.96
CA CYS A 57 7.76 28.24 14.00
C CYS A 57 7.86 27.70 15.44
N THR A 58 6.76 27.14 15.94
CA THR A 58 6.77 26.36 17.19
C THR A 58 7.15 24.90 16.93
N ILE A 59 7.76 24.22 17.92
CA ILE A 59 8.15 22.81 17.79
C ILE A 59 6.93 21.92 17.44
N ASN A 60 5.80 22.13 18.10
CA ASN A 60 4.57 21.37 17.84
C ASN A 60 4.05 21.61 16.41
N PHE A 61 4.14 22.85 15.92
CA PHE A 61 3.76 23.17 14.55
C PHE A 61 4.68 22.47 13.54
N ILE A 62 5.99 22.55 13.72
CA ILE A 62 7.00 21.89 12.90
C ILE A 62 6.70 20.38 12.82
N ILE A 63 6.53 19.72 13.96
CA ILE A 63 6.25 18.27 14.03
C ILE A 63 4.98 17.91 13.23
N LYS A 64 3.91 18.70 13.36
CA LYS A 64 2.66 18.48 12.61
C LYS A 64 2.81 18.71 11.10
N VAL A 65 3.63 19.67 10.65
CA VAL A 65 3.85 19.91 9.21
C VAL A 65 4.64 18.72 8.68
N PHE A 66 5.79 18.43 9.32
CA PHE A 66 6.69 17.36 8.88
C PHE A 66 6.01 15.99 8.87
N SER A 67 5.21 15.64 9.88
CA SER A 67 4.45 14.38 9.89
C SER A 67 3.55 14.25 8.65
N ARG A 68 2.80 15.30 8.30
CA ARG A 68 1.94 15.33 7.12
C ARG A 68 2.74 15.28 5.81
N THR A 69 3.79 16.08 5.69
CA THR A 69 4.63 16.13 4.49
C THR A 69 5.33 14.79 4.26
N LEU A 70 5.85 14.16 5.31
CA LEU A 70 6.50 12.84 5.24
C LEU A 70 5.50 11.75 4.82
N PHE A 71 4.27 11.79 5.31
CA PHE A 71 3.23 10.86 4.87
C PHE A 71 2.90 11.02 3.38
N LEU A 72 2.80 12.25 2.87
CA LEU A 72 2.62 12.51 1.44
C LEU A 72 3.83 12.06 0.63
N LEU A 73 5.05 12.31 1.12
CA LEU A 73 6.28 11.88 0.47
C LEU A 73 6.35 10.35 0.34
N LEU A 74 5.90 9.61 1.36
CA LEU A 74 5.76 8.16 1.30
C LEU A 74 4.85 7.73 0.14
N CYS A 75 3.69 8.37 -0.01
CA CYS A 75 2.77 8.10 -1.12
C CYS A 75 3.42 8.37 -2.48
N VAL A 76 4.16 9.48 -2.60
CA VAL A 76 4.88 9.86 -3.83
C VAL A 76 5.94 8.83 -4.18
N ILE A 77 6.78 8.43 -3.23
CA ILE A 77 7.85 7.45 -3.46
C ILE A 77 7.24 6.11 -3.87
N GLN A 78 6.17 5.70 -3.19
CA GLN A 78 5.49 4.44 -3.49
C GLN A 78 4.88 4.45 -4.89
N TYR A 79 4.15 5.51 -5.27
CA TYR A 79 3.61 5.67 -6.63
C TYR A 79 4.71 5.61 -7.69
N ASN A 80 5.76 6.43 -7.51
CA ASN A 80 6.85 6.53 -8.48
C ASN A 80 7.61 5.21 -8.60
N SER A 81 7.79 4.45 -7.51
CA SER A 81 8.46 3.15 -7.56
C SER A 81 7.74 2.17 -8.49
N PHE A 82 6.41 2.09 -8.41
CA PHE A 82 5.59 1.24 -9.28
C PHE A 82 5.52 1.78 -10.71
N TRP A 83 5.47 3.10 -10.88
CA TRP A 83 5.47 3.74 -12.19
C TRP A 83 6.80 3.55 -12.93
N ILE A 84 7.94 3.66 -12.25
CA ILE A 84 9.26 3.45 -12.86
C ILE A 84 9.46 1.96 -13.15
N ASN A 85 9.15 1.09 -12.17
CA ASN A 85 9.32 -0.35 -12.28
C ASN A 85 8.15 -1.07 -12.98
N THR A 86 7.39 -0.38 -13.82
CA THR A 86 6.21 -0.96 -14.48
C THR A 86 6.55 -2.19 -15.33
N HIS A 87 7.72 -2.21 -15.99
CA HIS A 87 8.20 -3.39 -16.74
C HIS A 87 8.44 -4.59 -15.82
N ILE A 88 8.94 -4.37 -14.60
CA ILE A 88 9.18 -5.41 -13.59
C ILE A 88 7.85 -5.99 -13.12
N VAL A 89 6.86 -5.14 -12.83
CA VAL A 89 5.50 -5.56 -12.46
C VAL A 89 4.87 -6.39 -13.59
N LYS A 90 5.06 -5.98 -14.84
CA LYS A 90 4.59 -6.73 -16.02
C LYS A 90 5.20 -8.14 -16.06
N HIS A 91 6.53 -8.21 -16.00
CA HIS A 91 7.30 -9.45 -16.09
C HIS A 91 6.91 -10.44 -15.00
N LEU A 92 6.75 -9.96 -13.76
CA LEU A 92 6.28 -10.80 -12.65
C LEU A 92 4.88 -11.36 -12.89
N LEU A 93 3.97 -10.56 -13.44
CA LEU A 93 2.61 -11.02 -13.75
C LEU A 93 2.61 -12.10 -14.83
N GLU A 94 3.36 -11.90 -15.91
CA GLU A 94 3.47 -12.85 -17.03
C GLU A 94 4.09 -14.17 -16.54
N ASN A 95 5.16 -14.09 -15.74
CA ASN A 95 5.82 -15.27 -15.22
C ASN A 95 4.94 -16.05 -14.23
N LEU A 96 4.21 -15.37 -13.35
CA LEU A 96 3.25 -16.03 -12.46
C LEU A 96 2.14 -16.75 -13.23
N GLN A 97 1.61 -16.12 -14.28
CA GLN A 97 0.62 -16.75 -15.16
C GLN A 97 1.19 -17.97 -15.87
N TYR A 98 2.41 -17.87 -16.38
CA TYR A 98 3.11 -18.96 -17.03
C TYR A 98 3.34 -20.15 -16.09
N VAL A 99 3.85 -19.90 -14.88
CA VAL A 99 4.05 -20.97 -13.87
C VAL A 99 2.71 -21.63 -13.52
N CYS A 100 1.66 -20.83 -13.30
CA CYS A 100 0.33 -21.37 -13.01
C CYS A 100 -0.24 -22.21 -14.17
N SER A 101 0.07 -21.85 -15.42
CA SER A 101 -0.39 -22.60 -16.60
C SER A 101 0.23 -23.99 -16.74
N LYS A 102 1.41 -24.21 -16.13
CA LYS A 102 2.10 -25.51 -16.11
C LYS A 102 1.61 -26.46 -15.02
N LEU A 103 0.77 -25.99 -14.09
CA LEU A 103 0.26 -26.82 -12.99
C LEU A 103 -0.84 -27.74 -13.50
N ASN A 104 -0.60 -29.05 -13.44
CA ASN A 104 -1.56 -30.08 -13.86
C ASN A 104 -2.19 -30.85 -12.69
N ASP A 105 -1.57 -30.82 -11.50
CA ASP A 105 -2.07 -31.55 -10.33
C ASP A 105 -3.24 -30.80 -9.67
N LYS A 106 -4.31 -31.53 -9.35
CA LYS A 106 -5.53 -30.95 -8.78
C LYS A 106 -5.29 -30.29 -7.40
N ASN A 107 -4.39 -30.84 -6.59
CA ASN A 107 -4.05 -30.28 -5.27
C ASN A 107 -3.17 -29.05 -5.42
N GLU A 108 -2.22 -29.03 -6.36
CA GLU A 108 -1.42 -27.82 -6.66
C GLU A 108 -2.31 -26.67 -7.15
N ILE A 109 -3.28 -26.97 -8.02
CA ILE A 109 -4.30 -26.00 -8.45
C ILE A 109 -5.14 -25.53 -7.25
N ALA A 110 -5.49 -26.42 -6.32
CA ALA A 110 -6.23 -26.06 -5.12
C ALA A 110 -5.42 -25.11 -4.19
N ILE A 111 -4.11 -25.31 -4.07
CA ILE A 111 -3.21 -24.42 -3.32
C ILE A 111 -3.22 -23.01 -3.91
N ILE A 112 -3.00 -22.86 -5.22
CA ILE A 112 -3.04 -21.54 -5.87
C ILE A 112 -4.41 -20.88 -5.76
N LYS A 113 -5.49 -21.66 -5.90
CA LYS A 113 -6.85 -21.15 -5.68
C LYS A 113 -7.03 -20.60 -4.28
N LYS A 114 -6.52 -21.30 -3.25
CA LYS A 114 -6.53 -20.84 -1.86
C LYS A 114 -5.77 -19.53 -1.71
N CYS A 115 -4.57 -19.41 -2.28
CA CYS A 115 -3.80 -18.17 -2.29
C CYS A 115 -4.58 -17.00 -2.91
N GLY A 116 -5.23 -17.22 -4.07
CA GLY A 116 -6.05 -16.20 -4.72
C GLY A 116 -7.24 -15.76 -3.87
N GLN A 117 -7.88 -16.68 -3.12
CA GLN A 117 -8.95 -16.33 -2.18
C GLN A 117 -8.42 -15.53 -0.98
N ILE A 118 -7.29 -15.94 -0.38
CA ILE A 118 -6.66 -15.20 0.72
C ILE A 118 -6.32 -13.78 0.26
N ALA A 119 -5.69 -13.62 -0.90
CA ALA A 119 -5.36 -12.32 -1.45
C ALA A 119 -6.61 -11.46 -1.70
N LYS A 120 -7.72 -12.05 -2.16
CA LYS A 120 -9.00 -11.35 -2.30
C LYS A 120 -9.54 -10.86 -0.95
N TYR A 121 -9.56 -11.69 0.09
CA TYR A 121 -10.03 -11.28 1.41
C TYR A 121 -9.16 -10.19 2.02
N VAL A 122 -7.84 -10.30 1.88
CA VAL A 122 -6.89 -9.27 2.31
C VAL A 122 -7.15 -7.96 1.56
N ALA A 123 -7.37 -8.02 0.24
CA ALA A 123 -7.69 -6.84 -0.56
C ALA A 123 -9.00 -6.17 -0.13
N ILE A 124 -10.05 -6.96 0.13
CA ILE A 124 -11.32 -6.44 0.66
C ILE A 124 -11.10 -5.77 2.02
N GLY A 125 -10.30 -6.38 2.90
CA GLY A 125 -9.93 -5.79 4.19
C GLY A 125 -9.26 -4.42 4.02
N PHE A 126 -8.27 -4.31 3.13
CA PHE A 126 -7.62 -3.03 2.84
C PHE A 126 -8.60 -1.96 2.31
N ILE A 127 -9.51 -2.35 1.41
CA ILE A 127 -10.52 -1.44 0.86
C ILE A 127 -11.50 -0.98 1.95
N LEU A 128 -11.95 -1.88 2.83
CA LEU A 128 -12.84 -1.54 3.95
C LEU A 128 -12.19 -0.55 4.92
N VAL A 129 -10.93 -0.79 5.28
CA VAL A 129 -10.16 0.14 6.15
C VAL A 129 -10.02 1.50 5.47
N ALA A 130 -9.72 1.52 4.17
CA ALA A 130 -9.62 2.76 3.40
C ALA A 130 -10.94 3.54 3.40
N MET A 131 -12.06 2.87 3.08
CA MET A 131 -13.39 3.50 3.07
C MET A 131 -13.79 4.01 4.46
N GLY A 132 -13.47 3.26 5.53
CA GLY A 132 -13.66 3.71 6.91
C GLY A 132 -12.88 4.99 7.21
N SER A 133 -11.60 5.05 6.83
CA SER A 133 -10.77 6.22 7.07
C SER A 133 -11.26 7.48 6.34
N VAL A 134 -11.73 7.32 5.10
CA VAL A 134 -12.30 8.42 4.31
C VAL A 134 -13.65 8.85 4.89
N SER A 135 -14.49 7.92 5.33
CA SER A 135 -15.80 8.21 5.93
C SER A 135 -15.69 8.95 7.25
N ILE A 136 -14.70 8.62 8.09
CA ILE A 136 -14.39 9.37 9.32
C ILE A 136 -13.93 10.79 8.96
N SER A 137 -13.06 10.92 7.96
CA SER A 137 -12.54 12.20 7.50
C SER A 137 -13.63 13.12 6.93
N ILE A 138 -14.63 12.56 6.24
CA ILE A 138 -15.78 13.31 5.72
C ILE A 138 -16.76 13.65 6.85
N SER A 139 -17.04 12.71 7.75
CA SER A 139 -17.96 12.95 8.88
C SER A 139 -17.44 13.97 9.89
N ALA A 140 -16.12 14.21 9.94
CA ALA A 140 -15.52 15.29 10.72
C ALA A 140 -15.81 16.70 10.13
N LEU A 141 -16.21 16.80 8.85
CA LEU A 141 -16.39 18.06 8.13
C LEU A 141 -17.51 18.97 8.69
N PRO A 142 -18.71 18.47 9.05
CA PRO A 142 -19.78 19.31 9.59
C PRO A 142 -19.44 19.84 10.99
N LEU A 143 -18.76 19.04 11.82
CA LEU A 143 -18.26 19.46 13.14
C LEU A 143 -17.31 20.66 13.00
N LEU A 144 -16.38 20.58 12.04
CA LEU A 144 -15.46 21.67 11.72
C LEU A 144 -16.17 22.92 11.17
N ARG A 145 -17.24 22.72 10.38
CA ARG A 145 -18.06 23.82 9.82
C ARG A 145 -18.84 24.58 10.90
N ILE A 146 -19.40 23.88 11.89
CA ILE A 146 -20.12 24.51 13.02
C ILE A 146 -19.14 25.33 13.88
N SER A 147 -17.94 24.80 14.11
CA SER A 147 -16.86 25.56 14.76
C SER A 147 -16.46 26.80 13.94
N PHE A 148 -16.34 26.70 12.62
CA PHE A 148 -16.00 27.85 11.77
C PHE A 148 -17.02 29.00 11.85
N LEU A 149 -18.31 28.68 11.90
CA LEU A 149 -19.39 29.68 11.99
C LEU A 149 -19.39 30.42 13.35
N THR A 150 -18.82 29.81 14.38
CA THR A 150 -18.70 30.41 15.71
C THR A 150 -17.40 31.21 15.78
N ASN A 151 -17.48 32.54 15.85
CA ASN A 151 -16.37 33.49 15.72
C ASN A 151 -15.21 33.31 16.74
N LYS A 152 -15.35 32.40 17.73
CA LYS A 152 -14.29 32.00 18.68
C LYS A 152 -13.29 30.97 18.13
N SER A 153 -13.57 30.30 17.01
CA SER A 153 -12.80 29.14 16.51
C SER A 153 -11.96 29.39 15.25
N LYS A 154 -11.74 30.66 14.87
CA LYS A 154 -10.89 31.05 13.72
C LYS A 154 -9.48 30.43 13.82
N LEU A 155 -8.99 30.26 15.04
CA LEU A 155 -7.68 29.67 15.36
C LEU A 155 -7.66 28.12 15.21
N HIS A 156 -8.79 27.45 15.42
CA HIS A 156 -8.94 26.00 15.30
C HIS A 156 -8.93 25.52 13.84
N LEU A 157 -9.51 26.32 12.93
CA LEU A 157 -9.48 26.03 11.48
C LEU A 157 -8.07 26.18 10.90
N LYS A 158 -7.32 27.22 11.31
CA LYS A 158 -5.92 27.45 10.91
C LYS A 158 -4.99 26.30 11.33
N MET A 159 -5.34 25.60 12.41
CA MET A 159 -4.61 24.44 12.93
C MET A 159 -4.93 23.13 12.19
N LEU A 160 -6.15 22.97 11.68
CA LEU A 160 -6.56 21.80 10.90
C LEU A 160 -6.12 21.91 9.43
N ILE A 161 -6.38 23.08 8.82
CA ILE A 161 -5.93 23.48 7.48
C ILE A 161 -4.57 24.17 7.65
N MET A 162 -3.56 23.38 8.01
CA MET A 162 -2.19 23.88 8.19
C MET A 162 -1.49 23.98 6.83
N THR A 163 -2.14 24.70 5.92
CA THR A 163 -1.70 24.95 4.55
C THR A 163 -2.03 26.40 4.23
N GLU A 164 -1.01 27.19 3.92
CA GLU A 164 -1.19 28.59 3.53
C GLU A 164 -1.47 28.65 2.03
N TYR A 165 -2.74 28.74 1.66
CA TYR A 165 -3.13 29.19 0.32
C TYR A 165 -3.05 30.71 0.33
N PHE A 166 -2.16 31.32 -0.46
CA PHE A 166 -1.98 32.77 -0.61
C PHE A 166 -3.16 33.45 -1.33
N VAL A 167 -4.38 33.05 -0.98
CA VAL A 167 -5.66 33.47 -1.54
C VAL A 167 -6.61 33.66 -0.36
N ASP A 168 -7.58 34.58 -0.49
CA ASP A 168 -8.60 34.81 0.53
C ASP A 168 -9.30 33.50 0.95
N GLN A 169 -8.98 33.03 2.17
CA GLN A 169 -9.46 31.76 2.69
C GLN A 169 -10.98 31.75 2.89
N GLU A 170 -11.60 32.90 3.19
CA GLU A 170 -13.04 32.99 3.42
C GLU A 170 -13.79 32.90 2.08
N LYS A 171 -13.26 33.54 1.03
CA LYS A 171 -13.86 33.52 -0.31
C LYS A 171 -13.67 32.18 -1.04
N TYR A 172 -12.54 31.50 -0.85
CA TYR A 172 -12.18 30.28 -1.60
C TYR A 172 -12.18 28.99 -0.76
N MET A 173 -12.79 29.02 0.42
CA MET A 173 -12.81 27.91 1.39
C MET A 173 -13.20 26.56 0.77
N TYR A 174 -14.24 26.53 -0.09
CA TYR A 174 -14.69 25.30 -0.75
C TYR A 174 -13.65 24.70 -1.70
N PHE A 175 -12.92 25.54 -2.43
CA PHE A 175 -11.87 25.06 -3.35
C PHE A 175 -10.66 24.51 -2.58
N ILE A 176 -10.27 25.15 -1.47
CA ILE A 176 -9.19 24.68 -0.60
C ILE A 176 -9.54 23.32 0.01
N LEU A 177 -10.77 23.18 0.55
CA LEU A 177 -11.25 21.91 1.08
C LEU A 177 -11.30 20.83 0.00
N LEU A 178 -11.84 21.14 -1.19
CA LEU A 178 -11.90 20.21 -2.30
C LEU A 178 -10.51 19.70 -2.68
N HIS A 179 -9.52 20.58 -2.78
CA HIS A 179 -8.15 20.22 -3.09
C HIS A 179 -7.55 19.30 -2.03
N LEU A 180 -7.70 19.65 -0.74
CA LEU A 180 -7.22 18.83 0.38
C LEU A 180 -7.86 17.43 0.39
N TYR A 181 -9.19 17.35 0.27
CA TYR A 181 -9.90 16.07 0.23
C TYR A 181 -9.51 15.24 -1.00
N SER A 182 -9.40 15.87 -2.18
CA SER A 182 -9.03 15.17 -3.40
C SER A 182 -7.68 14.47 -3.25
N ALA A 183 -6.71 15.14 -2.63
CA ALA A 183 -5.40 14.57 -2.44
C ALA A 183 -5.33 13.55 -1.30
N ILE A 184 -6.10 13.72 -0.22
CA ILE A 184 -6.22 12.66 0.80
C ILE A 184 -6.79 11.40 0.16
N CYS A 185 -7.86 11.52 -0.62
CA CYS A 185 -8.46 10.40 -1.34
C CYS A 185 -7.46 9.73 -2.29
N ILE A 186 -6.72 10.52 -3.06
CA ILE A 186 -5.71 10.01 -4.00
C ILE A 186 -4.55 9.33 -3.26
N ALA A 187 -4.06 9.92 -2.17
CA ALA A 187 -2.99 9.36 -1.34
C ALA A 187 -3.43 8.01 -0.73
N VAL A 188 -4.61 7.96 -0.10
CA VAL A 188 -5.18 6.72 0.45
C VAL A 188 -5.39 5.68 -0.63
N ALA A 189 -5.98 6.05 -1.77
CA ALA A 189 -6.19 5.13 -2.88
C ALA A 189 -4.85 4.55 -3.41
N THR A 190 -3.82 5.38 -3.50
CA THR A 190 -2.48 4.98 -3.95
C THR A 190 -1.82 4.00 -2.98
N LEU A 191 -1.85 4.29 -1.68
CA LEU A 191 -1.32 3.40 -0.64
C LEU A 191 -2.03 2.06 -0.64
N VAL A 192 -3.36 2.09 -0.65
CA VAL A 192 -4.20 0.88 -0.61
C VAL A 192 -4.00 0.05 -1.87
N GLY A 193 -4.06 0.68 -3.05
CA GLY A 193 -3.89 -0.02 -4.31
C GLY A 193 -2.50 -0.67 -4.40
N THR A 194 -1.44 0.06 -4.08
CA THR A 194 -0.08 -0.51 -4.08
C THR A 194 0.10 -1.59 -3.00
N ALA A 195 -0.45 -1.43 -1.80
CA ALA A 195 -0.41 -2.45 -0.74
C ALA A 195 -1.11 -3.75 -1.17
N ILE A 196 -2.28 -3.66 -1.80
CA ILE A 196 -3.00 -4.82 -2.36
C ILE A 196 -2.10 -5.56 -3.36
N LEU A 197 -1.41 -4.82 -4.22
CA LEU A 197 -0.51 -5.41 -5.22
C LEU A 197 0.66 -6.14 -4.57
N MET A 198 1.34 -5.47 -3.65
CA MET A 198 2.46 -5.99 -2.89
C MET A 198 2.09 -7.30 -2.19
N THR A 199 1.05 -7.25 -1.35
CA THR A 199 0.63 -8.40 -0.55
C THR A 199 0.13 -9.53 -1.44
N GLY A 200 -0.54 -9.23 -2.54
CA GLY A 200 -0.93 -10.24 -3.52
C GLY A 200 0.28 -10.99 -4.08
N TYR A 201 1.32 -10.29 -4.55
CA TYR A 201 2.53 -10.94 -5.06
C TYR A 201 3.16 -11.86 -4.01
N PHE A 202 3.32 -11.37 -2.77
CA PHE A 202 3.88 -12.18 -1.69
C PHE A 202 3.02 -13.41 -1.35
N ILE A 203 1.69 -13.29 -1.34
CA ILE A 203 0.79 -14.44 -1.14
C ILE A 203 0.99 -15.48 -2.25
N HIS A 204 1.19 -15.05 -3.49
CA HIS A 204 1.48 -15.97 -4.59
C HIS A 204 2.86 -16.61 -4.49
N PHE A 205 3.89 -15.88 -4.07
CA PHE A 205 5.21 -16.45 -3.81
C PHE A 205 5.14 -17.51 -2.70
N CYS A 206 4.43 -17.23 -1.60
CA CYS A 206 4.12 -18.21 -0.56
C CYS A 206 3.38 -19.44 -1.12
N GLY A 207 2.45 -19.24 -2.05
CA GLY A 207 1.75 -20.34 -2.73
C GLY A 207 2.66 -21.26 -3.55
N LEU A 208 3.70 -20.71 -4.18
CA LEU A 208 4.72 -21.52 -4.87
C LEU A 208 5.55 -22.34 -3.87
N PHE A 209 5.90 -21.76 -2.73
CA PHE A 209 6.56 -22.50 -1.65
C PHE A 209 5.67 -23.62 -1.08
N ASP A 210 4.37 -23.38 -0.94
CA ASP A 210 3.41 -24.41 -0.53
C ASP A 210 3.33 -25.57 -1.54
N ILE A 211 3.38 -25.28 -2.84
CA ILE A 211 3.46 -26.32 -3.89
C ILE A 211 4.76 -27.12 -3.77
N ALA A 212 5.91 -26.45 -3.60
CA ALA A 212 7.19 -27.13 -3.42
C ALA A 212 7.15 -28.06 -2.19
N SER A 213 6.62 -27.57 -1.07
CA SER A 213 6.41 -28.35 0.16
C SER A 213 5.49 -29.55 -0.08
N TYR A 214 4.39 -29.37 -0.81
CA TYR A 214 3.48 -30.44 -1.18
C TYR A 214 4.17 -31.54 -2.00
N ARG A 215 4.94 -31.17 -3.03
CA ARG A 215 5.70 -32.12 -3.87
C ARG A 215 6.73 -32.90 -3.06
N LEU A 216 7.44 -32.23 -2.14
CA LEU A 216 8.39 -32.88 -1.23
C LEU A 216 7.70 -33.89 -0.30
N LYS A 217 6.57 -33.51 0.32
CA LYS A 217 5.78 -34.42 1.17
C LYS A 217 5.32 -35.66 0.39
N GLN A 218 4.93 -35.48 -0.87
CA GLN A 218 4.51 -36.58 -1.73
C GLN A 218 5.67 -37.51 -2.08
N ALA A 219 6.87 -36.97 -2.33
CA ALA A 219 8.08 -37.75 -2.56
C ALA A 219 8.49 -38.56 -1.31
N MET A 220 8.45 -37.94 -0.13
CA MET A 220 8.77 -38.60 1.14
C MET A 220 7.81 -39.75 1.46
N ARG A 221 6.50 -39.57 1.22
CA ARG A 221 5.52 -40.66 1.41
C ARG A 221 5.82 -41.86 0.53
N ILE A 222 6.16 -41.67 -0.75
CA ILE A 222 6.50 -42.79 -1.63
C ILE A 222 7.76 -43.51 -1.12
N ASN A 223 8.76 -42.75 -0.64
CA ASN A 223 9.98 -43.33 -0.06
C ASN A 223 9.71 -44.18 1.18
N SER A 224 8.75 -43.79 2.04
CA SER A 224 8.43 -44.54 3.27
C SER A 224 7.65 -45.84 3.04
N TYR A 225 6.88 -45.94 1.96
CA TYR A 225 6.03 -47.13 1.70
C TYR A 225 6.67 -48.16 0.76
N GLU A 226 7.61 -47.79 -0.12
CA GLU A 226 8.07 -48.68 -1.20
C GLU A 226 9.58 -48.54 -1.50
N VAL A 227 10.43 -49.11 -0.63
CA VAL A 227 11.90 -49.06 -0.76
C VAL A 227 12.47 -49.99 -1.85
N THR A 228 11.67 -50.91 -2.40
CA THR A 228 12.20 -52.08 -3.14
C THR A 228 12.15 -52.04 -4.67
N ASN A 229 11.47 -51.08 -5.34
CA ASN A 229 11.36 -51.07 -6.81
C ASN A 229 12.07 -49.87 -7.50
N ARG A 230 12.89 -50.15 -8.52
CA ARG A 230 13.63 -49.14 -9.34
C ARG A 230 12.71 -48.10 -9.99
N GLY A 231 11.49 -48.50 -10.38
CA GLY A 231 10.48 -47.59 -10.95
C GLY A 231 10.00 -46.51 -9.97
N ASN A 232 9.97 -46.82 -8.66
CA ASN A 232 9.55 -45.87 -7.63
C ASN A 232 10.66 -44.87 -7.28
N LYS A 233 11.92 -45.29 -7.33
CA LYS A 233 13.08 -44.39 -7.17
C LYS A 233 13.09 -43.28 -8.23
N ASN A 234 12.83 -43.60 -9.49
CA ASN A 234 12.75 -42.60 -10.57
C ASN A 234 11.59 -41.61 -10.36
N LYS A 235 10.43 -42.08 -9.88
CA LYS A 235 9.28 -41.21 -9.56
C LYS A 235 9.58 -40.28 -8.39
N ILE A 236 10.24 -40.77 -7.33
CA ILE A 236 10.67 -39.96 -6.19
C ILE A 236 11.65 -38.87 -6.65
N TYR A 237 12.69 -39.25 -7.40
CA TYR A 237 13.69 -38.31 -7.92
C TYR A 237 13.03 -37.21 -8.77
N LYS A 238 12.12 -37.58 -9.67
CA LYS A 238 11.38 -36.62 -10.50
C LYS A 238 10.54 -35.64 -9.66
N LYS A 239 9.88 -36.11 -8.60
CA LYS A 239 9.10 -35.25 -7.69
C LYS A 239 9.97 -34.30 -6.89
N ILE A 240 11.12 -34.77 -6.40
CA ILE A 240 12.09 -33.93 -5.69
C ILE A 240 12.65 -32.87 -6.65
N SER A 241 13.08 -33.25 -7.86
CA SER A 241 13.55 -32.31 -8.88
C SER A 241 12.50 -31.22 -9.16
N HIS A 242 11.25 -31.62 -9.45
CA HIS A 242 10.17 -30.67 -9.69
C HIS A 242 9.80 -29.80 -8.48
N ALA A 243 10.04 -30.28 -7.25
CA ALA A 243 9.86 -29.46 -6.06
C ALA A 243 10.95 -28.41 -5.92
N VAL A 244 12.21 -28.79 -6.15
CA VAL A 244 13.37 -27.89 -6.16
C VAL A 244 13.23 -26.84 -7.25
N ASP A 245 12.75 -27.21 -8.45
CA ASP A 245 12.53 -26.27 -9.55
C ASP A 245 11.54 -25.16 -9.17
N ILE A 246 10.38 -25.52 -8.59
CA ILE A 246 9.39 -24.52 -8.15
C ILE A 246 9.89 -23.70 -6.96
N HIS A 247 10.60 -24.33 -6.01
CA HIS A 247 11.18 -23.62 -4.87
C HIS A 247 12.17 -22.55 -5.34
N ARG A 248 13.07 -22.92 -6.25
CA ARG A 248 14.02 -21.99 -6.88
C ARG A 248 13.30 -20.88 -7.64
N THR A 249 12.28 -21.21 -8.42
CA THR A 249 11.44 -20.21 -9.12
C THR A 249 10.83 -19.20 -8.15
N ALA A 250 10.34 -19.65 -6.98
CA ALA A 250 9.76 -18.78 -5.97
C ALA A 250 10.79 -17.84 -5.33
N ILE A 251 12.01 -18.34 -5.06
CA ILE A 251 13.14 -17.52 -4.59
C ILE A 251 13.50 -16.48 -5.65
N GLU A 252 13.69 -16.89 -6.90
CA GLU A 252 14.04 -16.01 -8.01
C GLU A 252 13.00 -14.88 -8.17
N PHE A 253 11.71 -15.18 -8.08
CA PHE A 253 10.66 -14.14 -8.11
C PHE A 253 10.72 -13.18 -6.92
N THR A 254 10.96 -13.71 -5.71
CA THR A 254 11.03 -12.91 -4.50
C THR A 254 12.24 -11.99 -4.53
N GLU A 255 13.42 -12.50 -4.88
CA GLU A 255 14.65 -11.74 -5.00
C GLU A 255 14.57 -10.70 -6.13
N PHE A 256 14.06 -11.09 -7.29
CA PHE A 256 13.86 -10.17 -8.41
C PHE A 256 12.93 -9.02 -8.01
N PHE A 257 11.84 -9.32 -7.31
CA PHE A 257 10.93 -8.29 -6.80
C PHE A 257 11.62 -7.37 -5.79
N LEU A 258 12.27 -7.93 -4.76
CA LEU A 258 12.93 -7.15 -3.71
C LEU A 258 14.09 -6.29 -4.25
N TYR A 259 14.88 -6.81 -5.19
CA TYR A 259 16.00 -6.10 -5.79
C TYR A 259 15.54 -4.83 -6.53
N ASN A 260 14.52 -4.96 -7.38
CA ASN A 260 14.02 -3.84 -8.18
C ASN A 260 13.33 -2.75 -7.33
N PHE A 261 12.77 -3.12 -6.18
CA PHE A 261 12.12 -2.18 -5.25
C PHE A 261 12.99 -1.79 -4.04
N LYS A 262 14.24 -2.28 -3.97
CA LYS A 262 15.13 -2.12 -2.81
C LYS A 262 15.27 -0.67 -2.37
N ILE A 263 15.63 0.21 -3.30
CA ILE A 263 15.88 1.62 -3.02
C ILE A 263 14.60 2.30 -2.50
N ALA A 264 13.47 2.03 -3.15
CA ALA A 264 12.18 2.59 -2.75
C ALA A 264 11.79 2.12 -1.34
N PHE A 265 11.94 0.83 -1.02
CA PHE A 265 11.64 0.32 0.32
C PHE A 265 12.60 0.87 1.37
N SER A 266 13.89 1.06 1.08
CA SER A 266 14.80 1.70 2.02
C SER A 266 14.34 3.11 2.40
N PHE A 267 13.94 3.93 1.41
CA PHE A 267 13.41 5.28 1.69
C PHE A 267 12.06 5.24 2.41
N ILE A 268 11.13 4.38 1.98
CA ILE A 268 9.82 4.22 2.63
C ILE A 268 10.00 3.82 4.09
N MET A 269 10.87 2.85 4.39
CA MET A 269 11.12 2.41 5.77
C MET A 269 11.70 3.54 6.63
N ALA A 270 12.67 4.31 6.12
CA ALA A 270 13.20 5.46 6.84
C ALA A 270 12.12 6.50 7.14
N ILE A 271 11.29 6.84 6.15
CA ILE A 271 10.20 7.79 6.31
C ILE A 271 9.14 7.29 7.31
N ILE A 272 8.79 6.00 7.26
CA ILE A 272 7.85 5.39 8.22
C ILE A 272 8.38 5.54 9.64
N VAL A 273 9.66 5.23 9.88
CA VAL A 273 10.26 5.32 11.22
C VAL A 273 10.22 6.77 11.71
N ILE A 274 10.67 7.73 10.90
CA ILE A 274 10.67 9.15 11.29
C ILE A 274 9.24 9.64 11.55
N CYS A 275 8.30 9.33 10.64
CA CYS A 275 6.91 9.72 10.77
C CYS A 275 6.27 9.12 12.03
N LEU A 276 6.51 7.84 12.31
CA LEU A 276 6.00 7.18 13.51
C LEU A 276 6.57 7.83 14.79
N SER A 277 7.87 8.10 14.84
CA SER A 277 8.51 8.78 15.97
C SER A 277 7.91 10.17 16.23
N LEU A 278 7.70 10.97 15.18
CA LEU A 278 7.08 12.29 15.29
C LEU A 278 5.63 12.22 15.82
N ASN A 279 4.83 11.28 15.31
CA ASN A 279 3.46 11.10 15.76
C ASN A 279 3.38 10.58 17.21
N LEU A 280 4.24 9.64 17.59
CA LEU A 280 4.32 9.14 18.97
C LEU A 280 4.69 10.25 19.95
N PHE A 281 5.66 11.10 19.58
CA PHE A 281 6.03 12.27 20.39
C PHE A 281 4.85 13.24 20.55
N GLN A 282 4.07 13.46 19.48
CA GLN A 282 2.88 14.29 19.55
C GLN A 282 1.82 13.70 20.49
N VAL A 283 1.60 12.38 20.47
CA VAL A 283 0.67 11.71 21.39
C VAL A 283 1.15 11.87 22.84
N SER A 284 2.44 11.67 23.11
CA SER A 284 2.98 11.78 24.47
C SER A 284 2.92 13.21 25.04
N THR A 285 3.11 14.22 24.19
CA THR A 285 3.02 15.62 24.63
C THR A 285 1.57 16.00 24.95
N VAL A 286 0.60 15.53 24.16
CA VAL A 286 -0.83 15.73 24.44
C VAL A 286 -1.25 15.02 25.73
N SER A 287 -0.80 13.78 25.95
CA SER A 287 -1.14 13.04 27.17
C SER A 287 -0.57 13.71 28.42
N MET A 288 0.69 14.18 28.36
CA MET A 288 1.32 14.91 29.46
C MET A 288 0.55 16.19 29.79
N SER A 289 0.18 16.96 28.75
CA SER A 289 -0.60 18.19 28.91
C SER A 289 -1.95 17.93 29.57
N CYS A 290 -2.64 16.85 29.17
CA CYS A 290 -3.92 16.46 29.76
C CYS A 290 -3.77 16.08 31.25
N PHE A 291 -2.68 15.39 31.61
CA PHE A 291 -2.39 15.03 33.00
C PHE A 291 -2.14 16.27 33.87
N THR A 292 -1.36 17.24 33.37
CA THR A 292 -1.12 18.50 34.07
C THR A 292 -2.41 19.30 34.30
N VAL A 293 -3.29 19.36 33.31
CA VAL A 293 -4.59 20.04 33.44
C VAL A 293 -5.47 19.35 34.49
N MET A 294 -5.57 18.01 34.47
CA MET A 294 -6.33 17.29 35.49
C MET A 294 -5.76 17.54 36.90
N TYR A 295 -4.44 17.52 37.05
CA TYR A 295 -3.80 17.79 38.34
C TYR A 295 -4.04 19.23 38.84
N SER A 296 -4.09 20.21 37.94
CA SER A 296 -4.38 21.61 38.27
C SER A 296 -5.86 21.89 38.63
N ILE A 297 -6.79 21.01 38.24
CA ILE A 297 -8.21 21.12 38.60
C ILE A 297 -8.48 20.47 39.98
N GLN A 298 -7.56 19.60 40.43
CA GLN A 298 -7.71 18.81 41.64
C GLN A 298 -7.07 19.46 42.89
N ASN A 299 -6.28 20.52 42.70
CA ASN A 299 -5.72 21.40 43.74
C ASN A 299 -6.36 22.78 43.67
#